data_AF-A0A4Y2CCZ8-F1
#
_entry.id   AF-A0A4Y2CCZ8-F1
#
_cell.length_a   1.000
_cell.length_b   1.000
_cell.length_c   1.000
_cell.angle_alpha   90.00
_cell.angle_beta   90.00
_cell.angle_gamma   90.00
#
_symmetry.space_group_name_H-M   'P 1'
#
loop_
_entity.id
_entity.type
_entity.pdbx_description
1 polymer ?
#
loop_
_entity_poly.entity_id
_entity_poly.type
_entity_poly.pdbx_seq_one_letter_code
_entity_poly.pdbx_strand_id
1 'polypeptide(L)'
;MISWALYKLEWDLIQHPPYSPDMAPSDFYLFSHQQLHLDDTIFNSNEEVINEVDLFLDSLTPQFFAEGIEKSKRWQTIVDLKGDYYPH
;
A
#
# COMPACT_ATOMS: atom_id res chain seq x y z
N MET A 1 16.05 2.12 -16.98
CA MET A 1 15.85 3.59 -16.93
C MET A 1 15.51 4.10 -15.53
N ILE A 2 14.73 3.36 -14.72
CA ILE A 2 14.28 3.77 -13.37
C ILE A 2 15.46 3.93 -12.37
N SER A 3 16.49 3.09 -12.42
CA SER A 3 17.59 3.13 -11.43
C SER A 3 18.41 4.42 -11.44
N TRP A 4 18.53 5.10 -12.59
CA TRP A 4 19.31 6.33 -12.70
C TRP A 4 18.60 7.54 -12.09
N ALA A 5 17.26 7.60 -12.22
CA ALA A 5 16.47 8.65 -11.58
C ALA A 5 16.51 8.51 -10.05
N LEU A 6 16.37 7.29 -9.53
CA LEU A 6 16.48 7.01 -8.09
C LEU A 6 17.87 7.33 -7.54
N TYR A 7 18.93 6.98 -8.28
CA TYR A 7 20.30 7.32 -7.92
C TYR A 7 20.51 8.83 -7.79
N LYS A 8 19.95 9.63 -8.70
CA LYS A 8 20.03 11.10 -8.63
C LYS A 8 19.29 11.71 -7.44
N LEU A 9 18.24 11.05 -6.97
CA LEU A 9 17.48 11.48 -5.80
C LEU A 9 18.12 11.04 -4.48
N GLU A 10 19.20 10.25 -4.53
CA GLU A 10 19.88 9.69 -3.36
C GLU A 10 18.93 8.89 -2.46
N TRP A 11 17.95 8.21 -3.06
CA TRP A 11 17.00 7.38 -2.32
C TRP A 11 17.51 5.96 -2.14
N ASP A 12 17.49 5.49 -0.90
CA ASP A 12 17.75 4.09 -0.59
C ASP A 12 16.58 3.22 -1.05
N LEU A 13 16.88 2.21 -1.86
CA LEU A 13 15.89 1.27 -2.37
C LEU A 13 15.79 0.06 -1.46
N ILE A 14 14.61 -0.12 -0.85
CA ILE A 14 14.28 -1.33 -0.10
C ILE A 14 14.04 -2.48 -1.10
N GLN A 15 14.69 -3.62 -0.87
CA GLN A 15 14.48 -4.83 -1.67
C GLN A 15 13.07 -5.37 -1.44
N HIS A 16 12.32 -5.57 -2.52
CA HIS A 16 10.97 -6.11 -2.48
C HIS A 16 10.92 -7.42 -3.28
N PRO A 17 10.59 -8.56 -2.64
CA PRO A 17 10.49 -9.83 -3.34
C PRO A 17 9.33 -9.83 -4.35
N PRO A 18 9.42 -10.62 -5.43
CA PRO A 18 8.35 -10.74 -6.40
C PRO A 18 7.11 -11.39 -5.77
N TYR A 19 5.92 -10.98 -6.22
CA TYR A 19 4.63 -11.54 -5.79
C TYR A 19 4.35 -11.44 -4.28
N SER A 20 4.82 -10.39 -3.60
CA SER A 20 4.66 -10.24 -2.14
C SER A 20 3.78 -9.03 -1.75
N PRO A 21 2.50 -8.97 -2.18
CA PRO A 21 1.60 -7.87 -1.82
C PRO A 21 1.35 -7.80 -0.31
N ASP A 22 1.47 -8.92 0.40
CA ASP A 22 1.41 -9.03 1.85
C ASP A 22 2.58 -8.32 2.57
N MET A 23 3.65 -7.98 1.85
CA MET A 23 4.77 -7.16 2.34
C MET A 23 4.62 -5.67 2.05
N ALA A 24 3.74 -5.27 1.12
CA ALA A 24 3.59 -3.89 0.67
C ALA A 24 2.48 -3.16 1.45
N PRO A 25 2.80 -2.14 2.28
CA PRO A 25 1.79 -1.42 3.06
C PRO A 25 0.72 -0.73 2.22
N SER A 26 1.05 -0.37 0.97
CA SER A 26 0.05 0.10 0.01
C SER A 26 -1.03 -0.96 -0.22
N ASP A 27 -0.65 -2.20 -0.47
CA ASP A 27 -1.55 -3.26 -0.92
C ASP A 27 -2.34 -3.82 0.25
N PHE A 28 -1.65 -4.26 1.31
CA PHE A 28 -2.30 -4.95 2.43
C PHE A 28 -3.04 -4.02 3.41
N TYR A 29 -2.80 -2.71 3.34
CA TYR A 29 -3.37 -1.75 4.26
C TYR A 29 -4.12 -0.63 3.54
N LEU A 30 -3.43 0.27 2.84
CA LEU A 30 -4.08 1.46 2.23
C LEU A 30 -5.16 1.07 1.22
N PHE A 31 -4.80 0.27 0.20
CA PHE A 31 -5.71 -0.15 -0.85
C PHE A 31 -6.77 -1.13 -0.34
N SER A 32 -6.47 -1.91 0.70
CA SER A 32 -7.49 -2.73 1.36
C SER A 32 -8.60 -1.86 1.98
N HIS A 33 -8.26 -0.75 2.63
CA HIS A 33 -9.25 0.19 3.16
C HIS A 33 -9.94 0.98 2.06
N GLN A 34 -9.19 1.40 1.03
CA GLN A 34 -9.76 2.09 -0.13
C GLN A 34 -10.75 1.20 -0.88
N GLN A 35 -10.44 -0.09 -1.07
CA GLN A 35 -11.34 -1.05 -1.71
C GLN A 35 -12.63 -1.20 -0.90
N LEU A 36 -12.54 -1.30 0.43
CA LEU A 36 -13.72 -1.33 1.29
C LEU A 36 -14.55 -0.04 1.22
N HIS A 37 -13.90 1.12 1.06
CA HIS A 37 -14.56 2.41 0.90
C HIS A 37 -15.30 2.53 -0.45
N LEU A 38 -14.68 2.03 -1.52
CA LEU A 38 -15.21 2.09 -2.88
C LEU A 38 -16.14 0.91 -3.22
N ASP A 39 -16.29 -0.06 -2.32
CA ASP A 39 -17.05 -1.28 -2.57
C ASP A 39 -18.50 -0.95 -2.93
N ASP A 40 -19.09 -1.73 -3.84
CA ASP A 40 -20.44 -1.54 -4.36
C ASP A 40 -20.75 -0.15 -4.99
N THR A 41 -19.75 0.70 -5.22
CA THR A 41 -19.94 2.02 -5.81
C THR A 41 -19.79 1.99 -7.32
N ILE A 42 -20.76 2.57 -8.04
CA ILE A 42 -20.73 2.72 -9.50
C ILE A 42 -20.43 4.17 -9.85
N PHE A 43 -19.32 4.39 -10.55
CA PHE A 43 -18.90 5.69 -11.06
C PHE A 43 -19.24 5.82 -12.55
N ASN A 44 -19.72 7.00 -12.95
CA ASN A 44 -20.13 7.30 -14.32
C ASN A 44 -19.04 8.06 -15.11
N SER A 45 -17.98 8.49 -14.44
CA SER A 45 -16.87 9.23 -15.05
C SER A 45 -15.56 9.02 -14.27
N ASN A 46 -14.45 9.37 -14.90
CA ASN A 46 -13.16 9.35 -14.23
C ASN A 46 -13.08 10.46 -13.16
N GLU A 47 -13.73 11.60 -13.40
CA GLU A 47 -13.78 12.72 -12.46
C GLU A 47 -14.45 12.33 -11.15
N GLU A 48 -15.51 11.51 -11.20
CA GLU A 48 -16.16 10.99 -10.00
C GLU A 48 -15.21 10.08 -9.20
N VAL A 49 -14.48 9.18 -9.85
CA VAL A 49 -13.49 8.29 -9.19
C VAL A 49 -12.38 9.11 -8.55
N ILE A 50 -11.81 10.07 -9.28
CA ILE A 50 -10.73 10.93 -8.77
C ILE A 50 -11.19 11.68 -7.53
N ASN A 51 -12.36 12.33 -7.59
CA ASN A 51 -12.91 13.09 -6.47
C ASN A 51 -13.18 12.20 -5.25
N GLU A 52 -13.71 10.99 -5.45
CA GLU A 52 -13.97 10.07 -4.34
C GLU A 52 -12.67 9.57 -3.69
N VAL A 53 -11.63 9.30 -4.48
CA VAL A 53 -10.30 8.93 -3.97
C VAL A 53 -9.66 10.09 -3.22
N ASP A 54 -9.76 11.32 -3.72
CA ASP A 54 -9.24 12.51 -3.03
C ASP A 54 -9.95 12.70 -1.68
N LEU A 55 -11.29 12.60 -1.65
CA LEU A 55 -12.07 12.67 -0.41
C LEU A 55 -11.70 11.55 0.59
N PHE A 56 -11.51 10.33 0.09
CA PHE A 56 -11.05 9.22 0.92
C PHE A 56 -9.68 9.53 1.53
N LEU A 57 -8.69 9.97 0.74
CA LEU A 57 -7.35 10.28 1.23
C LEU A 57 -7.34 11.46 2.21
N ASP A 58 -8.13 12.50 1.96
CA ASP A 58 -8.29 13.66 2.84
C ASP A 58 -8.95 13.30 4.17
N SER A 59 -9.73 12.21 4.21
CA SER A 59 -10.34 11.70 5.45
C SER A 59 -9.34 10.94 6.34
N LEU A 60 -8.21 10.49 5.79
CA LEU A 60 -7.23 9.69 6.53
C LEU A 60 -6.36 10.56 7.43
N THR A 61 -6.14 10.08 8.66
CA THR A 61 -5.29 10.79 9.62
C THR A 61 -3.81 10.43 9.43
N PRO A 62 -2.86 11.29 9.86
CA PRO A 62 -1.44 10.91 9.90
C PRO A 62 -1.18 9.61 10.68
N GLN A 63 -1.98 9.36 11.73
CA GLN A 63 -1.92 8.14 12.54
C GLN A 63 -2.29 6.89 11.72
N PHE A 64 -3.27 6.99 10.82
CA PHE A 64 -3.62 5.88 9.92
C PHE A 64 -2.41 5.44 9.08
N PHE A 65 -1.68 6.38 8.48
CA PHE A 65 -0.49 6.06 7.69
C PHE A 65 0.63 5.47 8.56
N ALA A 66 0.84 6.02 9.77
CA ALA A 66 1.82 5.48 10.71
C ALA A 66 1.52 4.02 11.08
N GLU A 67 0.25 3.68 11.33
CA GLU A 67 -0.20 2.32 11.62
C GLU A 67 0.02 1.36 10.44
N GLY A 68 -0.23 1.81 9.21
CA GLY A 68 0.05 1.03 8.00
C GLY A 68 1.53 0.66 7.88
N ILE A 69 2.41 1.62 8.12
CA ILE A 69 3.86 1.40 8.13
C ILE A 69 4.27 0.50 9.30
N GLU A 70 3.73 0.70 10.50
CA GLU A 70 4.03 -0.14 11.66
C GLU A 70 3.62 -1.61 11.44
N LYS A 71 2.52 -1.85 10.74
CA LYS A 71 2.08 -3.18 10.34
C LYS A 71 3.04 -3.88 9.37
N SER A 72 4.07 -3.21 8.84
CA SER A 72 5.18 -3.85 8.12
C SER A 72 5.98 -4.83 9.00
N LYS A 73 5.75 -4.87 10.32
CA LYS A 73 6.20 -5.96 11.21
C LYS A 73 5.81 -7.36 10.70
N ARG A 74 4.82 -7.46 9.80
CA ARG A 74 4.49 -8.69 9.02
C ARG A 74 5.71 -9.33 8.36
N TRP A 75 6.74 -8.57 8.00
CA TRP A 75 7.96 -9.10 7.40
C TRP A 75 8.63 -10.16 8.29
N GLN A 76 8.60 -10.00 9.62
CA GLN A 76 9.14 -11.01 10.52
C GLN A 76 8.35 -12.32 10.45
N THR A 77 7.03 -12.24 10.40
CA THR A 77 6.17 -13.42 10.23
C THR A 77 6.45 -14.15 8.91
N ILE A 78 6.65 -13.42 7.82
CA ILE A 78 6.99 -14.01 6.52
C ILE A 78 8.35 -14.73 6.58
N VAL A 79 9.33 -14.15 7.29
CA VAL A 79 10.61 -14.82 7.56
C VAL A 79 10.40 -16.10 8.37
N ASP A 80 9.58 -16.05 9.43
CA ASP A 80 9.29 -17.21 10.28
C ASP A 80 8.57 -18.32 9.52
N LEU A 81 7.76 -17.95 8.52
CA LEU A 81 7.09 -18.83 7.57
C LEU A 81 7.98 -19.27 6.40
N LYS A 82 9.28 -18.98 6.45
CA LYS A 82 10.26 -19.35 5.40
C LYS A 82 9.92 -18.81 4.01
N GLY A 83 9.28 -17.64 3.97
CA GLY A 83 8.87 -16.98 2.72
C GLY A 83 7.49 -17.39 2.20
N ASP A 84 6.75 -18.24 2.92
CA ASP A 84 5.33 -18.45 2.62
C ASP A 84 4.51 -17.18 2.95
N TYR A 85 3.35 -17.06 2.29
CA TYR A 85 2.47 -15.91 2.41
C TYR A 85 2.00 -15.64 3.84
N TYR A 86 1.82 -14.36 4.16
CA TYR A 86 1.23 -13.93 5.42
C TYR A 86 -0.21 -14.46 5.55
N PRO A 87 -0.57 -15.12 6.66
CA PRO A 87 -1.92 -15.64 6.88
C PRO A 87 -2.95 -14.51 6.98
N HIS A 88 -4.06 -14.62 6.24
CA HIS A 88 -5.19 -13.71 6.30
C HIS A 88 -6.08 -13.96 7.52
#